data_AF-A0ABD1SQ72-F1
#
_entry.id   AF-A0ABD1SQ72-F1
#
_cell.length_a   1.000
_cell.length_b   1.000
_cell.length_c   1.000
_cell.angle_alpha   90.00
_cell.angle_beta   90.00
_cell.angle_gamma   90.00
#
_symmetry.space_group_name_H-M   'P 1'
#
loop_
_entity.id
_entity.type
_entity.pdbx_description
1 polymer ?
#
loop_
_entity_poly.entity_id
_entity_poly.type
_entity_poly.pdbx_seq_one_letter_code
_entity_poly.pdbx_strand_id
1 'polypeptide(L)'
;MAPNFIFPQNLNSLEEEDPDYTRLTVQNSSAISSLRSSELEEFVKGISFDLSDKELFCIEEQEIFDRVYSLVKGFASLTPGCKLNLVESLRSNLSVLLPNVDSLSRLRGSVSSRNDNDADEQDESSEVGGESSVVDRVASHRNTLKIYTFFLIHIVLAEESSSSSINNNTKAAASSRKKQLAKSWIWESQRSRILNLIANSLEINLSLLFGSSDPDENYLSFIVKNAFLMFENAVLLKDSDTKDALCRVIGTCAIKYHYIAQSCASILHLIHKHDFVVIHLADAVAAAEKKYADGSMATSLIREIGRTNPKAYVKDTVGAENIGRFLVELADRLPKLISTNIGLLVPHFGGESYKIRNALVGVLGKLIVKAFNDC
;
A
#
# COMPACT_ATOMS: atom_id res chain seq x y z
N MET A 1 -19.66 9.31 18.27
CA MET A 1 -18.72 8.90 17.22
C MET A 1 -17.40 9.60 17.44
N ALA A 2 -16.27 8.91 17.22
CA ALA A 2 -14.97 9.57 17.19
C ALA A 2 -14.87 10.54 15.99
N PRO A 3 -14.01 11.57 16.06
CA PRO A 3 -13.69 12.40 14.91
C PRO A 3 -13.16 11.56 13.74
N ASN A 4 -13.38 12.04 12.51
CA ASN A 4 -12.93 11.34 11.32
C ASN A 4 -11.39 11.39 11.20
N PHE A 5 -10.77 10.27 10.88
CA PHE A 5 -9.36 10.22 10.52
C PHE A 5 -9.18 10.67 9.07
N ILE A 6 -8.42 11.75 8.92
CA ILE A 6 -8.01 12.31 7.64
C ILE A 6 -6.51 12.05 7.51
N PHE A 7 -6.09 11.50 6.38
CA PHE A 7 -4.67 11.19 6.15
C PHE A 7 -3.82 12.46 6.26
N PRO A 8 -2.89 12.52 7.22
CA PRO A 8 -2.00 13.65 7.38
C PRO A 8 -0.89 13.59 6.32
N GLN A 9 -0.20 14.71 6.07
CA GLN A 9 0.91 14.75 5.12
C GLN A 9 2.11 13.90 5.58
N ASN A 10 2.33 13.84 6.88
CA ASN A 10 3.36 13.07 7.55
C ASN A 10 2.90 12.73 8.98
N LEU A 11 3.64 11.88 9.69
CA LEU A 11 3.28 11.45 11.04
C LEU A 11 3.16 12.62 12.04
N ASN A 12 4.03 13.63 11.96
CA ASN A 12 4.03 14.74 12.92
C ASN A 12 2.86 15.71 12.72
N SER A 13 2.27 15.76 11.52
CA SER A 13 1.08 16.59 11.26
C SER A 13 -0.16 16.15 12.04
N LEU A 14 -0.14 14.99 12.70
CA LEU A 14 -1.19 14.61 13.66
C LEU A 14 -1.13 15.41 14.97
N GLU A 15 -0.01 16.07 15.28
CA GLU A 15 0.14 16.93 16.47
C GLU A 15 -0.31 18.38 16.21
N GLU A 16 -0.69 18.71 14.98
CA GLU A 16 -1.23 20.03 14.64
C GLU A 16 -2.63 20.20 15.25
N GLU A 17 -2.83 21.30 15.98
CA GLU A 17 -4.12 21.63 16.60
C GLU A 17 -5.23 21.70 15.55
N ASP A 18 -6.38 21.07 15.87
CA ASP A 18 -7.62 21.21 15.12
C ASP A 18 -8.68 21.81 16.05
N PRO A 19 -8.81 23.15 16.10
CA PRO A 19 -9.70 23.83 17.04
C PRO A 19 -11.18 23.49 16.81
N ASP A 20 -11.52 23.06 15.60
CA ASP A 20 -12.89 22.74 15.19
C ASP A 20 -13.25 21.26 15.42
N TYR A 21 -12.32 20.44 15.94
CA TYR A 21 -12.49 19.00 16.20
C TYR A 21 -13.07 18.21 15.01
N THR A 22 -12.74 18.65 13.80
CA THR A 22 -13.22 18.05 12.55
C THR A 22 -12.49 16.76 12.20
N ARG A 23 -11.27 16.58 12.69
CA ARG A 23 -10.42 15.42 12.45
C ARG A 23 -9.80 14.85 13.73
N LEU A 24 -9.47 13.56 13.68
CA LEU A 24 -8.75 12.91 14.77
C LEU A 24 -7.28 13.36 14.78
N THR A 25 -6.87 14.04 15.85
CA THR A 25 -5.49 14.52 16.11
C THR A 25 -4.95 13.92 17.39
N VAL A 26 -3.65 14.03 17.60
CA VAL A 26 -2.98 13.59 18.83
C VAL A 26 -3.15 14.64 19.90
N GLN A 27 -3.71 14.26 21.05
CA GLN A 27 -3.91 15.17 22.18
C GLN A 27 -2.81 14.99 23.25
N ASN A 28 -2.39 13.76 23.51
CA ASN A 28 -1.41 13.43 24.55
C ASN A 28 -0.24 12.59 24.00
N SER A 29 0.76 13.27 23.45
CA SER A 29 1.99 12.63 22.95
C SER A 29 2.91 12.24 24.12
N SER A 30 3.14 10.94 24.30
CA SER A 30 4.04 10.42 25.34
C SER A 30 5.48 10.33 24.83
N ALA A 31 6.43 10.87 25.60
CA ALA A 31 7.85 10.83 25.26
C ALA A 31 8.46 9.42 25.50
N ILE A 32 8.21 8.49 24.58
CA ILE A 32 8.64 7.07 24.67
C ILE A 32 10.15 6.92 24.95
N SER A 33 10.98 7.81 24.43
CA SER A 33 12.44 7.81 24.64
C SER A 33 12.86 8.11 26.09
N SER A 34 11.98 8.70 26.90
CA SER A 34 12.25 9.04 28.30
C SER A 34 11.89 7.92 29.28
N LEU A 35 11.12 6.93 28.84
CA LEU A 35 10.67 5.82 29.67
C LEU A 35 11.80 4.81 29.95
N ARG A 36 11.85 4.27 31.17
CA ARG A 36 12.73 3.13 31.48
C ARG A 36 12.25 1.89 30.74
N SER A 37 13.15 0.94 30.48
CA SER A 37 12.82 -0.26 29.70
C SER A 37 11.64 -1.06 30.27
N SER A 38 11.51 -1.17 31.60
CA SER A 38 10.38 -1.83 32.25
C SER A 38 9.06 -1.07 32.08
N GLU A 39 9.10 0.26 32.21
CA GLU A 39 7.93 1.14 32.02
C GLU A 39 7.46 1.08 30.55
N LEU A 40 8.41 1.04 29.60
CA LEU A 40 8.10 0.90 28.18
C LEU A 40 7.47 -0.46 27.85
N GLU A 41 7.98 -1.55 28.41
CA GLU A 41 7.38 -2.88 28.22
C GLU A 41 5.97 -2.96 28.79
N GLU A 42 5.72 -2.38 29.96
CA GLU A 42 4.39 -2.27 30.56
C GLU A 42 3.45 -1.42 29.71
N PHE A 43 3.94 -0.28 29.21
CA PHE A 43 3.18 0.61 28.33
C PHE A 43 2.73 -0.08 27.05
N VAL A 44 3.62 -0.83 26.39
CA VAL A 44 3.33 -1.61 25.18
C VAL A 44 2.38 -2.78 25.49
N LYS A 45 2.57 -3.47 26.62
CA LYS A 45 1.66 -4.54 27.06
C LYS A 45 0.26 -4.01 27.32
N GLY A 46 0.13 -2.85 27.97
CA GLY A 46 -1.14 -2.19 28.19
C GLY A 46 -1.87 -1.90 26.88
N ILE A 47 -1.19 -1.32 25.89
CA ILE A 47 -1.78 -1.05 24.57
C ILE A 47 -2.16 -2.35 23.86
N SER A 48 -1.30 -3.38 23.94
CA SER A 48 -1.59 -4.68 23.32
C SER A 48 -2.81 -5.34 23.97
N PHE A 49 -2.97 -5.19 25.29
CA PHE A 49 -4.15 -5.64 26.03
C PHE A 49 -5.39 -4.87 25.61
N ASP A 50 -5.34 -3.53 25.62
CA ASP A 50 -6.46 -2.68 25.21
C ASP A 50 -6.93 -3.00 23.78
N LEU A 51 -5.99 -3.17 22.85
CA LEU A 51 -6.27 -3.55 21.46
C LEU A 51 -6.80 -4.98 21.31
N SER A 52 -6.63 -5.85 22.31
CA SER A 52 -7.09 -7.25 22.24
C SER A 52 -8.41 -7.48 22.97
N ASP A 53 -8.66 -6.73 24.05
CA ASP A 53 -9.80 -6.90 24.95
C ASP A 53 -10.99 -6.02 24.55
N LYS A 54 -10.73 -4.82 24.03
CA LYS A 54 -11.78 -3.88 23.64
C LYS A 54 -12.40 -4.21 22.28
N GLU A 55 -13.45 -3.46 21.95
CA GLU A 55 -14.13 -3.58 20.66
C GLU A 55 -13.20 -3.32 19.46
N LEU A 56 -13.60 -3.82 18.30
CA LEU A 56 -12.82 -3.78 17.06
C LEU A 56 -12.39 -2.35 16.62
N PHE A 57 -13.16 -1.32 17.01
CA PHE A 57 -12.92 0.08 16.66
C PHE A 57 -12.21 0.86 17.77
N CYS A 58 -11.71 0.19 18.83
CA CYS A 58 -11.10 0.84 19.99
C CYS A 58 -9.93 1.77 19.64
N ILE A 59 -9.25 1.55 18.51
CA ILE A 59 -8.19 2.45 18.03
C ILE A 59 -8.65 3.89 17.77
N GLU A 60 -9.97 4.12 17.66
CA GLU A 60 -10.58 5.45 17.57
C GLU A 60 -10.70 6.16 18.92
N GLU A 61 -10.60 5.42 20.03
CA GLU A 61 -10.57 6.01 21.36
C GLU A 61 -9.29 6.85 21.51
N GLN A 62 -9.45 8.12 21.88
CA GLN A 62 -8.36 9.10 21.94
C GLN A 62 -7.15 8.59 22.73
N GLU A 63 -7.38 7.93 23.87
CA GLU A 63 -6.32 7.37 24.70
C GLU A 63 -5.50 6.30 23.96
N ILE A 64 -6.16 5.39 23.25
CA ILE A 64 -5.50 4.32 22.51
C ILE A 64 -4.79 4.90 21.29
N PHE A 65 -5.44 5.81 20.57
CA PHE A 65 -4.88 6.50 19.42
C PHE A 65 -3.58 7.23 19.78
N ASP A 66 -3.59 8.04 20.84
CA ASP A 66 -2.43 8.81 21.33
C ASP A 66 -1.27 7.89 21.75
N ARG A 67 -1.60 6.80 22.44
CA ARG A 67 -0.61 5.82 22.92
C ARG A 67 0.02 5.04 21.77
N VAL A 68 -0.78 4.60 20.79
CA VAL A 68 -0.29 3.95 19.56
C VAL A 68 0.57 4.93 18.75
N TYR A 69 0.09 6.16 18.55
CA TYR A 69 0.85 7.21 17.90
C TYR A 69 2.24 7.40 18.52
N SER A 70 2.28 7.52 19.86
CA SER A 70 3.52 7.72 20.61
C SER A 70 4.52 6.57 20.35
N LEU A 71 4.04 5.33 20.34
CA LEU A 71 4.88 4.16 20.02
C LEU A 71 5.36 4.15 18.57
N VAL A 72 4.52 4.53 17.61
CA VAL A 72 4.90 4.58 16.19
C VAL A 72 5.91 5.70 15.95
N LYS A 73 5.74 6.86 16.59
CA LYS A 73 6.71 7.96 16.55
C LYS A 73 8.06 7.54 17.14
N GLY A 74 8.05 6.79 18.23
CA GLY A 74 9.22 6.23 18.91
C GLY A 74 9.67 4.85 18.40
N PHE A 75 9.17 4.37 17.24
CA PHE A 75 9.29 2.95 16.88
C PHE A 75 10.75 2.47 16.80
N ALA A 76 11.66 3.29 16.27
CA ALA A 76 13.07 2.96 16.12
C ALA A 76 13.78 2.68 17.45
N SER A 77 13.34 3.29 18.56
CA SER A 77 13.93 3.10 19.88
C SER A 77 13.34 1.94 20.68
N LEU A 78 12.31 1.26 20.15
CA LEU A 78 11.67 0.14 20.84
C LEU A 78 12.56 -1.09 20.86
N THR A 79 12.47 -1.88 21.94
CA THR A 79 13.11 -3.19 22.01
C THR A 79 12.48 -4.16 21.01
N PRO A 80 13.18 -5.19 20.54
CA PRO A 80 12.64 -6.21 19.62
C PRO A 80 11.31 -6.82 20.08
N GLY A 81 11.15 -7.07 21.38
CA GLY A 81 9.91 -7.60 21.96
C GLY A 81 8.76 -6.59 21.89
N CYS A 82 9.03 -5.31 22.21
CA CYS A 82 8.04 -4.24 22.09
C CYS A 82 7.60 -4.02 20.64
N LYS A 83 8.54 -4.04 19.68
CA LYS A 83 8.23 -3.95 18.25
C LYS A 83 7.29 -5.08 17.81
N LEU A 84 7.61 -6.32 18.20
CA LEU A 84 6.80 -7.48 17.89
C LEU A 84 5.38 -7.36 18.45
N ASN A 85 5.24 -7.05 19.73
CA ASN A 85 3.94 -6.94 20.38
C ASN A 85 3.06 -5.86 19.73
N LEU A 86 3.62 -4.67 19.45
CA LEU A 86 2.89 -3.60 18.79
C LEU A 86 2.44 -4.01 17.38
N VAL A 87 3.36 -4.51 16.57
CA VAL A 87 3.05 -4.90 15.19
C VAL A 87 2.03 -6.02 15.13
N GLU A 88 2.17 -7.06 15.96
CA GLU A 88 1.21 -8.16 15.98
C GLU A 88 -0.16 -7.71 16.47
N SER A 89 -0.24 -6.79 17.43
CA SER A 89 -1.52 -6.26 17.93
C SER A 89 -2.26 -5.48 16.85
N LEU A 90 -1.58 -4.53 16.18
CA LEU A 90 -2.18 -3.74 15.09
C LEU A 90 -2.55 -4.62 13.89
N ARG A 91 -1.66 -5.54 13.50
CA ARG A 91 -1.87 -6.46 12.38
C ARG A 91 -3.02 -7.42 12.65
N SER A 92 -3.12 -7.96 13.86
CA SER A 92 -4.20 -8.90 14.21
C SER A 92 -5.55 -8.20 14.20
N ASN A 93 -5.64 -6.99 14.73
CA ASN A 93 -6.86 -6.18 14.68
C ASN A 93 -7.30 -5.87 13.25
N LEU A 94 -6.38 -5.39 12.39
CA LEU A 94 -6.70 -5.16 10.99
C LEU A 94 -7.13 -6.47 10.30
N SER A 95 -6.46 -7.59 10.58
CA SER A 95 -6.82 -8.90 10.02
C SER A 95 -8.21 -9.38 10.43
N VAL A 96 -8.70 -8.99 11.61
CA VAL A 96 -10.08 -9.26 12.06
C VAL A 96 -11.04 -8.25 11.42
N LEU A 97 -10.66 -6.99 11.26
CA LEU A 97 -11.48 -5.95 10.66
C LEU A 97 -11.88 -6.28 9.21
N LEU A 98 -10.94 -6.75 8.39
CA LEU A 98 -11.16 -6.98 6.95
C LEU A 98 -12.36 -7.89 6.64
N PRO A 99 -12.47 -9.13 7.15
CA PRO A 99 -13.62 -9.99 6.87
C PRO A 99 -14.94 -9.49 7.50
N ASN A 100 -14.88 -8.65 8.53
CA ASN A 100 -16.09 -8.09 9.15
C ASN A 100 -16.81 -7.07 8.25
N VAL A 101 -16.14 -6.51 7.25
CA VAL A 101 -16.76 -5.58 6.28
C VAL A 101 -17.91 -6.25 5.52
N ASP A 102 -17.76 -7.51 5.13
CA ASP A 102 -18.83 -8.21 4.40
C ASP A 102 -20.07 -8.45 5.26
N SER A 103 -19.91 -8.54 6.59
CA SER A 103 -21.04 -8.67 7.53
C SER A 103 -21.94 -7.43 7.55
N LEU A 104 -21.39 -6.24 7.25
CA LEU A 104 -22.16 -4.99 7.18
C LEU A 104 -23.21 -5.03 6.05
N SER A 105 -22.92 -5.75 4.96
CA SER A 105 -23.88 -5.88 3.85
C SER A 105 -25.15 -6.61 4.25
N ARG A 106 -25.03 -7.62 5.12
CA ARG A 106 -26.17 -8.41 5.64
C ARG A 106 -27.04 -7.57 6.58
N LEU A 107 -26.41 -6.74 7.40
CA LEU A 107 -27.12 -5.81 8.28
C LEU A 107 -27.90 -4.78 7.48
N ARG A 108 -27.30 -4.21 6.43
CA ARG A 108 -27.99 -3.27 5.53
C ARG A 108 -29.17 -3.91 4.81
N GLY A 109 -28.99 -5.13 4.28
CA GLY A 109 -30.07 -5.88 3.63
C GLY A 109 -31.22 -6.25 4.55
N SER A 110 -30.96 -6.55 5.83
CA SER A 110 -32.00 -6.82 6.83
C SER A 110 -32.83 -5.58 7.19
N VAL A 111 -32.25 -4.40 7.15
CA VAL A 111 -32.98 -3.14 7.39
C VAL A 111 -33.82 -2.80 6.16
N SER A 112 -33.24 -2.89 4.96
CA SER A 112 -33.98 -2.61 3.71
C SER A 112 -35.13 -3.59 3.45
N SER A 113 -34.98 -4.89 3.74
CA SER A 113 -36.06 -5.89 3.56
C SER A 113 -37.21 -5.75 4.56
N ARG A 114 -37.00 -5.04 5.66
CA ARG A 114 -38.03 -4.77 6.68
C ARG A 114 -38.96 -3.64 6.23
N ASN A 115 -38.44 -2.73 5.40
CA ASN A 115 -39.19 -1.61 4.86
C ASN A 115 -40.11 -1.99 3.68
N ASP A 116 -39.92 -3.16 3.06
CA ASP A 116 -40.72 -3.62 1.90
C ASP A 116 -41.90 -4.55 2.28
N ASN A 117 -41.95 -5.10 3.50
CA ASN A 117 -42.93 -6.12 3.87
C ASN A 117 -44.00 -5.69 4.89
N ASP A 118 -43.88 -4.53 5.53
CA ASP A 118 -44.86 -4.05 6.51
C ASP A 118 -45.40 -2.67 6.09
N ALA A 119 -46.38 -2.68 5.18
CA ALA A 119 -47.21 -1.52 4.85
C ALA A 119 -48.46 -1.41 5.74
N ASP A 120 -48.37 -1.83 7.01
CA ASP A 120 -49.44 -1.70 8.00
C ASP A 120 -48.92 -1.00 9.26
N GLU A 121 -49.37 0.24 9.41
CA GLU A 121 -49.48 1.15 10.56
C GLU A 121 -48.78 0.85 11.91
N GLN A 122 -48.07 1.90 12.38
CA GLN A 122 -47.77 2.28 13.78
C GLN A 122 -46.49 1.70 14.43
N ASP A 123 -45.35 2.41 14.31
CA ASP A 123 -44.58 2.98 15.44
C ASP A 123 -43.37 3.84 14.94
N GLU A 124 -43.59 5.14 14.64
CA GLU A 124 -42.56 6.08 14.12
C GLU A 124 -41.37 6.35 15.08
N SER A 125 -41.37 5.75 16.27
CA SER A 125 -40.33 5.98 17.29
C SER A 125 -39.18 4.97 17.28
N SER A 126 -39.34 3.82 16.59
CA SER A 126 -38.33 2.74 16.56
C SER A 126 -37.52 2.65 15.26
N GLU A 127 -37.95 3.32 14.19
CA GLU A 127 -37.33 3.25 12.85
C GLU A 127 -35.99 4.02 12.76
N VAL A 128 -35.85 5.11 13.50
CA VAL A 128 -34.67 6.01 13.44
C VAL A 128 -33.43 5.39 14.12
N GLY A 129 -33.61 4.49 15.09
CA GLY A 129 -32.50 3.91 15.86
C GLY A 129 -31.68 2.85 15.11
N GLY A 130 -32.32 2.09 14.22
CA GLY A 130 -31.68 0.98 13.49
C GLY A 130 -30.73 1.46 12.39
N GLU A 131 -31.20 2.36 11.53
CA GLU A 131 -30.41 2.91 10.42
C GLU A 131 -29.24 3.76 10.89
N SER A 132 -29.44 4.62 11.90
CA SER A 132 -28.37 5.42 12.49
C SER A 132 -27.23 4.53 13.02
N SER A 133 -27.56 3.41 13.69
CA SER A 133 -26.53 2.50 14.22
C SER A 133 -25.69 1.83 13.12
N VAL A 134 -26.28 1.51 11.97
CA VAL A 134 -25.56 0.87 10.86
C VAL A 134 -24.63 1.87 10.17
N VAL A 135 -25.10 3.11 9.98
CA VAL A 135 -24.28 4.20 9.42
C VAL A 135 -23.08 4.49 10.32
N ASP A 136 -23.29 4.57 11.63
CA ASP A 136 -22.23 4.79 12.62
C ASP A 136 -21.19 3.66 12.59
N ARG A 137 -21.65 2.40 12.50
CA ARG A 137 -20.75 1.24 12.38
C ARG A 137 -19.93 1.26 11.09
N VAL A 138 -20.53 1.65 9.95
CA VAL A 138 -19.79 1.78 8.68
C VAL A 138 -18.76 2.90 8.78
N ALA A 139 -19.11 4.02 9.41
CA ALA A 139 -18.19 5.13 9.66
C ALA A 139 -16.98 4.69 10.51
N SER A 140 -17.21 3.97 11.62
CA SER A 140 -16.11 3.45 12.45
C SER A 140 -15.29 2.38 11.72
N HIS A 141 -15.89 1.44 10.97
CA HIS A 141 -15.07 0.50 10.18
C HIS A 141 -14.14 1.22 9.21
N ARG A 142 -14.65 2.24 8.50
CA ARG A 142 -13.86 3.06 7.59
C ARG A 142 -12.77 3.82 8.34
N ASN A 143 -13.09 4.44 9.46
CA ASN A 143 -12.16 5.23 10.25
C ASN A 143 -11.01 4.36 10.82
N THR A 144 -11.38 3.27 11.50
CA THR A 144 -10.48 2.21 11.98
C THR A 144 -9.57 1.64 10.87
N LEU A 145 -10.12 1.34 9.67
CA LEU A 145 -9.34 0.86 8.52
C LEU A 145 -8.24 1.85 8.13
N LYS A 146 -8.58 3.15 8.06
CA LYS A 146 -7.62 4.20 7.71
C LYS A 146 -6.52 4.30 8.76
N ILE A 147 -6.87 4.30 10.05
CA ILE A 147 -5.91 4.42 11.15
C ILE A 147 -4.91 3.26 11.17
N TYR A 148 -5.40 2.01 11.10
CA TYR A 148 -4.50 0.85 11.07
C TYR A 148 -3.59 0.84 9.85
N THR A 149 -4.14 1.15 8.66
CA THR A 149 -3.35 1.24 7.42
C THR A 149 -2.24 2.29 7.56
N PHE A 150 -2.59 3.46 8.10
CA PHE A 150 -1.66 4.56 8.32
C PHE A 150 -0.51 4.17 9.25
N PHE A 151 -0.81 3.67 10.45
CA PHE A 151 0.22 3.32 11.42
C PHE A 151 1.09 2.15 10.95
N LEU A 152 0.52 1.11 10.34
CA LEU A 152 1.30 -0.02 9.83
C LEU A 152 2.26 0.40 8.71
N ILE A 153 1.82 1.25 7.77
CA ILE A 153 2.71 1.81 6.74
C ILE A 153 3.82 2.65 7.39
N HIS A 154 3.49 3.51 8.36
CA HIS A 154 4.50 4.32 9.05
C HIS A 154 5.53 3.49 9.82
N ILE A 155 5.12 2.37 10.43
CA ILE A 155 6.04 1.41 11.05
C ILE A 155 7.03 0.86 10.00
N VAL A 156 6.53 0.46 8.82
CA VAL A 156 7.40 -0.03 7.74
C VAL A 156 8.41 1.05 7.32
N LEU A 157 7.95 2.27 7.09
CA LEU A 157 8.83 3.38 6.68
C LEU A 157 9.89 3.71 7.75
N ALA A 158 9.52 3.70 9.02
CA ALA A 158 10.42 3.99 10.14
C ALA A 158 11.54 2.94 10.27
N GLU A 159 11.20 1.65 10.15
CA GLU A 159 12.16 0.56 10.28
C GLU A 159 13.09 0.47 9.05
N GLU A 160 12.59 0.74 7.85
CA GLU A 160 13.40 0.78 6.63
C GLU A 160 14.39 1.96 6.63
N SER A 161 13.97 3.11 7.14
CA SER A 161 14.85 4.27 7.34
C SER A 161 15.95 4.00 8.38
N SER A 162 15.64 3.22 9.40
CA SER A 162 16.60 2.82 10.44
C SER A 162 17.59 1.76 9.92
N SER A 163 17.10 0.79 9.14
CA SER A 163 17.91 -0.31 8.60
C SER A 163 18.90 0.14 7.52
N SER A 164 18.51 1.11 6.68
CA SER A 164 19.40 1.71 5.68
C SER A 164 20.59 2.45 6.31
N SER A 165 20.38 3.12 7.45
CA SER A 165 21.47 3.76 8.22
C SER A 165 22.48 2.78 8.79
N ILE A 166 22.04 1.59 9.22
CA ILE A 166 22.92 0.55 9.77
C ILE A 166 23.79 -0.07 8.66
N ASN A 167 23.20 -0.37 7.50
CA ASN A 167 23.90 -0.99 6.38
C ASN A 167 25.00 -0.09 5.76
N ASN A 168 24.83 1.24 5.83
CA ASN A 168 25.86 2.18 5.38
C ASN A 168 27.07 2.28 6.34
N ASN A 169 26.89 1.95 7.63
CA ASN A 169 27.94 2.03 8.64
C ASN A 169 28.72 0.73 8.87
N THR A 170 28.29 -0.41 8.33
CA THR A 170 28.90 -1.73 8.62
C THR A 170 30.02 -2.17 7.65
N LYS A 171 30.81 -1.23 7.08
CA LYS A 171 32.09 -1.58 6.42
C LYS A 171 33.25 -1.85 7.40
N ALA A 172 33.02 -1.85 8.71
CA ALA A 172 34.03 -2.28 9.68
C ALA A 172 33.43 -3.12 10.83
N ALA A 173 34.17 -4.17 11.17
CA ALA A 173 34.03 -5.06 12.34
C ALA A 173 33.00 -6.20 12.26
N ALA A 174 33.48 -7.33 11.73
CA ALA A 174 32.99 -8.66 12.06
C ALA A 174 33.28 -8.98 13.55
N SER A 175 32.25 -9.40 14.32
CA SER A 175 32.47 -10.21 15.53
C SER A 175 31.17 -10.90 16.03
N SER A 176 31.00 -12.14 15.59
CA SER A 176 30.76 -13.37 16.37
C SER A 176 29.88 -13.44 17.66
N ARG A 177 29.02 -12.47 18.01
CA ARG A 177 28.12 -12.59 19.20
C ARG A 177 26.62 -12.34 18.98
N LYS A 178 26.14 -12.26 17.74
CA LYS A 178 24.74 -11.88 17.41
C LYS A 178 23.72 -13.04 17.30
N LYS A 179 24.08 -14.28 17.64
CA LYS A 179 23.28 -15.47 17.27
C LYS A 179 22.12 -15.84 18.20
N GLN A 180 21.96 -15.18 19.36
CA GLN A 180 20.85 -15.48 20.29
C GLN A 180 19.80 -14.36 20.46
N LEU A 181 20.12 -13.08 20.21
CA LEU A 181 19.11 -12.00 20.21
C LEU A 181 18.31 -11.89 18.90
N ALA A 182 18.80 -12.51 17.81
CA ALA A 182 18.20 -12.42 16.48
C ALA A 182 16.99 -13.36 16.25
N LYS A 183 16.47 -14.03 17.29
CA LYS A 183 15.36 -14.99 17.14
C LYS A 183 13.96 -14.40 17.36
N SER A 184 13.79 -13.22 17.96
CA SER A 184 12.45 -12.68 18.27
C SER A 184 11.93 -11.64 17.27
N TRP A 185 12.80 -10.91 16.58
CA TRP A 185 12.41 -9.86 15.63
C TRP A 185 13.08 -10.11 14.27
N ILE A 186 12.37 -10.83 13.41
CA ILE A 186 12.75 -11.03 12.01
C ILE A 186 11.95 -10.02 11.19
N TRP A 187 12.54 -8.84 10.99
CA TRP A 187 11.86 -7.70 10.39
C TRP A 187 11.33 -8.01 8.99
N GLU A 188 12.11 -8.71 8.16
CA GLU A 188 11.74 -9.04 6.79
C GLU A 188 10.41 -9.82 6.75
N SER A 189 10.23 -10.78 7.65
CA SER A 189 8.97 -11.55 7.75
C SER A 189 7.80 -10.66 8.19
N GLN A 190 8.04 -9.75 9.14
CA GLN A 190 7.00 -8.84 9.64
C GLN A 190 6.59 -7.83 8.58
N ARG A 191 7.55 -7.25 7.85
CA ARG A 191 7.31 -6.37 6.72
C ARG A 191 6.41 -7.02 5.67
N SER A 192 6.75 -8.24 5.23
CA SER A 192 5.94 -8.96 4.23
C SER A 192 4.54 -9.23 4.74
N ARG A 193 4.37 -9.59 6.01
CA ARG A 193 3.04 -9.80 6.62
C ARG A 193 2.20 -8.52 6.67
N ILE A 194 2.82 -7.38 7.00
CA ILE A 194 2.15 -6.07 6.99
C ILE A 194 1.70 -5.70 5.57
N LEU A 195 2.61 -5.77 4.60
CA LEU A 195 2.32 -5.37 3.21
C LEU A 195 1.29 -6.29 2.55
N ASN A 196 1.34 -7.60 2.85
CA ASN A 196 0.32 -8.53 2.37
C ASN A 196 -1.07 -8.20 2.96
N LEU A 197 -1.13 -7.75 4.22
CA LEU A 197 -2.38 -7.35 4.84
C LEU A 197 -2.94 -6.06 4.23
N ILE A 198 -2.08 -5.09 3.92
CA ILE A 198 -2.47 -3.85 3.19
C ILE A 198 -2.96 -4.20 1.78
N ALA A 199 -2.28 -5.11 1.08
CA ALA A 199 -2.75 -5.57 -0.22
C ALA A 199 -4.14 -6.25 -0.12
N ASN A 200 -4.38 -7.03 0.94
CA ASN A 200 -5.68 -7.67 1.18
C ASN A 200 -6.76 -6.66 1.58
N SER A 201 -6.42 -5.55 2.24
CA SER A 201 -7.37 -4.50 2.59
C SER A 201 -7.89 -3.72 1.38
N LEU A 202 -7.22 -3.81 0.23
CA LEU A 202 -7.71 -3.30 -1.04
C LEU A 202 -8.64 -4.29 -1.76
N GLU A 203 -8.74 -5.54 -1.29
CA GLU A 203 -9.60 -6.55 -1.91
C GLU A 203 -10.98 -6.64 -1.30
N ILE A 204 -11.16 -6.20 -0.06
CA ILE A 204 -12.47 -6.14 0.59
C ILE A 204 -13.43 -5.20 -0.15
N ASN A 205 -14.71 -5.26 0.24
CA ASN A 205 -15.76 -4.42 -0.31
C ASN A 205 -15.62 -2.95 0.16
N LEU A 206 -14.63 -2.23 -0.39
CA LEU A 206 -14.39 -0.83 -0.07
C LEU A 206 -15.55 0.07 -0.50
N SER A 207 -16.32 -0.30 -1.53
CA SER A 207 -17.47 0.52 -1.93
C SER A 207 -18.57 0.54 -0.87
N LEU A 208 -18.72 -0.52 -0.09
CA LEU A 208 -19.59 -0.53 1.09
C LEU A 208 -19.11 0.45 2.17
N LEU A 209 -17.79 0.53 2.40
CA LEU A 209 -17.23 1.43 3.41
C LEU A 209 -17.22 2.89 2.98
N PHE A 210 -16.88 3.17 1.71
CA PHE A 210 -16.71 4.53 1.21
C PHE A 210 -17.97 5.11 0.56
N GLY A 211 -18.94 4.26 0.19
CA GLY A 211 -20.19 4.68 -0.44
C GLY A 211 -20.09 4.89 -1.96
N SER A 212 -18.91 4.66 -2.55
CA SER A 212 -18.60 4.83 -3.97
C SER A 212 -17.75 3.67 -4.47
N SER A 213 -17.82 3.37 -5.77
CA SER A 213 -16.95 2.35 -6.39
C SER A 213 -15.47 2.68 -6.22
N ASP A 214 -15.14 3.97 -6.20
CA ASP A 214 -13.81 4.49 -5.94
C ASP A 214 -13.68 4.91 -4.46
N PRO A 215 -12.75 4.35 -3.69
CA PRO A 215 -12.44 4.80 -2.33
C PRO A 215 -12.01 6.27 -2.26
N ASP A 216 -11.94 6.81 -1.04
CA ASP A 216 -11.39 8.14 -0.76
C ASP A 216 -10.01 8.32 -1.42
N GLU A 217 -9.87 9.38 -2.23
CA GLU A 217 -8.64 9.72 -2.96
C GLU A 217 -7.44 9.82 -2.01
N ASN A 218 -7.63 10.33 -0.79
CA ASN A 218 -6.56 10.45 0.19
C ASN A 218 -6.07 9.07 0.66
N TYR A 219 -6.97 8.08 0.77
CA TYR A 219 -6.62 6.70 1.14
C TYR A 219 -5.80 6.03 0.05
N LEU A 220 -6.26 6.09 -1.20
CA LEU A 220 -5.56 5.49 -2.34
C LEU A 220 -4.22 6.17 -2.59
N SER A 221 -4.19 7.51 -2.61
CA SER A 221 -2.98 8.30 -2.80
C SER A 221 -1.93 7.99 -1.73
N PHE A 222 -2.33 7.89 -0.46
CA PHE A 222 -1.42 7.50 0.62
C PHE A 222 -0.80 6.11 0.40
N ILE A 223 -1.62 5.11 0.07
CA ILE A 223 -1.13 3.73 -0.14
C ILE A 223 -0.21 3.67 -1.35
N VAL A 224 -0.63 4.22 -2.49
CA VAL A 224 0.11 4.16 -3.75
C VAL A 224 1.43 4.92 -3.64
N LYS A 225 1.43 6.12 -3.06
CA LYS A 225 2.65 6.91 -2.81
C LYS A 225 3.67 6.10 -1.99
N ASN A 226 3.23 5.47 -0.91
CA ASN A 226 4.13 4.70 -0.05
C ASN A 226 4.57 3.38 -0.69
N ALA A 227 3.73 2.74 -1.50
CA ALA A 227 4.14 1.57 -2.29
C ALA A 227 5.27 1.93 -3.27
N PHE A 228 5.12 3.03 -4.03
CA PHE A 228 6.17 3.48 -4.95
C PHE A 228 7.43 3.97 -4.22
N LEU A 229 7.30 4.60 -3.05
CA LEU A 229 8.45 4.95 -2.20
C LEU A 229 9.24 3.69 -1.79
N MET A 230 8.56 2.59 -1.49
CA MET A 230 9.22 1.32 -1.16
C MET A 230 9.91 0.68 -2.39
N PHE A 231 9.42 0.93 -3.61
CA PHE A 231 10.13 0.52 -4.83
C PHE A 231 11.46 1.25 -5.04
N GLU A 232 11.70 2.39 -4.38
CA GLU A 232 13.02 3.07 -4.45
C GLU A 232 14.11 2.32 -3.66
N ASN A 233 13.76 1.31 -2.85
CA ASN A 233 14.70 0.52 -2.07
C ASN A 233 14.91 -0.88 -2.67
N ALA A 234 16.05 -1.07 -3.34
CA ALA A 234 16.42 -2.35 -3.97
C ALA A 234 16.48 -3.54 -3.00
N VAL A 235 16.71 -3.31 -1.70
CA VAL A 235 16.74 -4.39 -0.70
C VAL A 235 15.34 -4.97 -0.49
N LEU A 236 14.30 -4.12 -0.53
CA LEU A 236 12.91 -4.55 -0.39
C LEU A 236 12.46 -5.45 -1.53
N LEU A 237 12.88 -5.12 -2.76
CA LEU A 237 12.43 -5.82 -3.97
C LEU A 237 13.08 -7.20 -4.16
N LYS A 238 14.13 -7.51 -3.38
CA LYS A 238 14.75 -8.86 -3.35
C LYS A 238 13.91 -9.88 -2.57
N ASP A 239 13.09 -9.42 -1.62
CA ASP A 239 12.18 -10.28 -0.90
C ASP A 239 10.92 -10.51 -1.74
N SER A 240 10.68 -11.76 -2.14
CA SER A 240 9.58 -12.09 -3.06
C SER A 240 8.22 -11.73 -2.48
N ASP A 241 8.00 -12.00 -1.19
CA ASP A 241 6.71 -11.76 -0.55
C ASP A 241 6.40 -10.27 -0.40
N THR A 242 7.42 -9.46 -0.04
CA THR A 242 7.34 -8.00 -0.04
C THR A 242 7.06 -7.47 -1.46
N LYS A 243 7.86 -7.91 -2.44
CA LYS A 243 7.72 -7.48 -3.85
C LYS A 243 6.33 -7.81 -4.38
N ASP A 244 5.85 -9.03 -4.16
CA ASP A 244 4.55 -9.49 -4.66
C ASP A 244 3.40 -8.72 -3.99
N ALA A 245 3.49 -8.44 -2.68
CA ALA A 245 2.52 -7.59 -2.01
C ALA A 245 2.47 -6.17 -2.59
N LEU A 246 3.62 -5.54 -2.84
CA LEU A 246 3.68 -4.21 -3.45
C LEU A 246 3.15 -4.21 -4.89
N CYS A 247 3.47 -5.24 -5.69
CA CYS A 247 2.92 -5.43 -7.03
C CYS A 247 1.39 -5.54 -6.99
N ARG A 248 0.84 -6.30 -6.03
CA ARG A 248 -0.61 -6.39 -5.83
C ARG A 248 -1.22 -5.03 -5.49
N VAL A 249 -0.61 -4.26 -4.58
CA VAL A 249 -1.10 -2.91 -4.23
C VAL A 249 -1.18 -2.01 -5.47
N ILE A 250 -0.09 -1.90 -6.25
CA ILE A 250 -0.07 -1.08 -7.46
C ILE A 250 -1.12 -1.57 -8.48
N GLY A 251 -1.17 -2.87 -8.74
CA GLY A 251 -2.10 -3.45 -9.71
C GLY A 251 -3.56 -3.25 -9.30
N THR A 252 -3.90 -3.46 -8.03
CA THR A 252 -5.25 -3.26 -7.51
C THR A 252 -5.65 -1.79 -7.60
N CYS A 253 -4.81 -0.86 -7.15
CA CYS A 253 -5.13 0.58 -7.26
C CYS A 253 -5.26 1.04 -8.71
N ALA A 254 -4.36 0.63 -9.59
CA ALA A 254 -4.42 1.01 -10.99
C ALA A 254 -5.70 0.50 -11.68
N ILE A 255 -5.99 -0.80 -11.57
CA ILE A 255 -7.06 -1.42 -12.36
C ILE A 255 -8.42 -1.33 -11.67
N LYS A 256 -8.52 -1.82 -10.42
CA LYS A 256 -9.80 -1.90 -9.68
C LYS A 256 -10.34 -0.53 -9.27
N TYR A 257 -9.44 0.41 -8.98
CA TYR A 257 -9.78 1.76 -8.49
C TYR A 257 -9.37 2.86 -9.46
N HIS A 258 -9.21 2.51 -10.73
CA HIS A 258 -9.00 3.46 -11.84
C HIS A 258 -7.83 4.44 -11.68
N TYR A 259 -6.82 4.11 -10.87
CA TYR A 259 -5.64 4.93 -10.59
C TYR A 259 -4.53 4.78 -11.64
N ILE A 260 -4.91 4.49 -12.90
CA ILE A 260 -3.99 4.09 -13.97
C ILE A 260 -3.00 5.22 -14.30
N ALA A 261 -3.48 6.45 -14.48
CA ALA A 261 -2.65 7.55 -14.95
C ALA A 261 -1.54 7.90 -13.94
N GLN A 262 -1.90 7.99 -12.66
CA GLN A 262 -0.97 8.26 -11.56
C GLN A 262 0.04 7.11 -11.40
N SER A 263 -0.45 5.86 -11.48
CA SER A 263 0.42 4.69 -11.41
C SER A 263 1.41 4.63 -12.58
N CYS A 264 0.97 4.92 -13.81
CA CYS A 264 1.85 4.95 -14.98
C CYS A 264 2.93 6.03 -14.86
N ALA A 265 2.55 7.23 -14.43
CA ALA A 265 3.49 8.32 -14.19
C ALA A 265 4.57 7.94 -13.15
N SER A 266 4.18 7.34 -12.03
CA SER A 266 5.12 6.86 -11.00
C SER A 266 6.00 5.70 -11.49
N ILE A 267 5.45 4.74 -12.24
CA ILE A 267 6.20 3.63 -12.85
C ILE A 267 7.30 4.19 -13.78
N LEU A 268 6.93 5.08 -14.70
CA LEU A 268 7.90 5.67 -15.63
C LEU A 268 8.95 6.50 -14.90
N HIS A 269 8.53 7.29 -13.90
CA HIS A 269 9.46 8.06 -13.07
C HIS A 269 10.53 7.15 -12.43
N LEU A 270 10.11 6.04 -11.83
CA LEU A 270 11.03 5.10 -11.19
C LEU A 270 11.93 4.39 -12.20
N ILE A 271 11.40 3.99 -13.37
CA ILE A 271 12.20 3.36 -14.43
C ILE A 271 13.30 4.31 -14.94
N HIS A 272 12.98 5.59 -15.10
CA HIS A 272 13.97 6.60 -15.49
C HIS A 272 15.06 6.78 -14.43
N LYS A 273 14.71 6.67 -13.15
CA LYS A 273 15.61 6.95 -12.02
C LYS A 273 16.44 5.75 -11.56
N HIS A 274 15.89 4.54 -11.64
CA HIS A 274 16.46 3.34 -11.03
C HIS A 274 16.47 2.17 -12.02
N ASP A 275 17.63 1.54 -12.20
CA ASP A 275 17.79 0.45 -13.16
C ASP A 275 17.24 -0.90 -12.67
N PHE A 276 17.28 -1.12 -11.35
CA PHE A 276 16.88 -2.35 -10.67
C PHE A 276 15.36 -2.53 -10.62
N VAL A 277 14.57 -1.45 -10.66
CA VAL A 277 13.10 -1.55 -10.58
C VAL A 277 12.47 -2.10 -11.85
N VAL A 278 13.18 -2.06 -12.98
CA VAL A 278 12.64 -2.36 -14.32
C VAL A 278 11.93 -3.72 -14.35
N ILE A 279 12.59 -4.77 -13.86
CA ILE A 279 12.03 -6.12 -13.89
C ILE A 279 10.85 -6.27 -12.93
N HIS A 280 10.92 -5.62 -11.77
CA HIS A 280 9.88 -5.67 -10.75
C HIS A 280 8.61 -4.91 -11.16
N LEU A 281 8.76 -3.78 -11.87
CA LEU A 281 7.63 -3.03 -12.42
C LEU A 281 7.02 -3.76 -13.62
N ALA A 282 7.81 -4.47 -14.42
CA ALA A 282 7.27 -5.34 -15.47
C ALA A 282 6.47 -6.52 -14.88
N ASP A 283 6.96 -7.11 -13.79
CA ASP A 283 6.22 -8.12 -13.00
C ASP A 283 4.91 -7.54 -12.46
N ALA A 284 4.91 -6.32 -11.89
CA ALA A 284 3.71 -5.67 -11.37
C ALA A 284 2.64 -5.48 -12.46
N VAL A 285 3.05 -5.03 -13.65
CA VAL A 285 2.14 -4.82 -14.79
C VAL A 285 1.56 -6.14 -15.29
N ALA A 286 2.39 -7.17 -15.42
CA ALA A 286 1.94 -8.49 -15.86
C ALA A 286 1.05 -9.18 -14.81
N ALA A 287 1.35 -9.02 -13.52
CA ALA A 287 0.53 -9.56 -12.44
C ALA A 287 -0.85 -8.91 -12.38
N ALA A 288 -0.92 -7.58 -12.63
CA ALA A 288 -2.18 -6.86 -12.70
C ALA A 288 -3.05 -7.36 -13.87
N GLU A 289 -2.47 -7.47 -15.06
CA GLU A 289 -3.16 -7.99 -16.25
C GLU A 289 -3.68 -9.41 -16.01
N LYS A 290 -2.83 -10.31 -15.49
CA LYS A 290 -3.21 -11.69 -15.19
C LYS A 290 -4.37 -11.77 -14.18
N LYS A 291 -4.37 -10.89 -13.18
CA LYS A 291 -5.38 -10.92 -12.11
C LYS A 291 -6.73 -10.37 -12.57
N TYR A 292 -6.73 -9.29 -13.34
CA TYR A 292 -7.95 -8.57 -13.72
C TYR A 292 -8.40 -8.84 -15.16
N ALA A 293 -7.63 -9.59 -15.94
CA ALA A 293 -7.80 -9.75 -17.39
C ALA A 293 -7.91 -8.39 -18.12
N ASP A 294 -7.22 -7.37 -17.60
CA ASP A 294 -7.23 -6.01 -18.13
C ASP A 294 -5.80 -5.51 -18.40
N GLY A 295 -5.50 -5.30 -19.68
CA GLY A 295 -4.23 -4.79 -20.19
C GLY A 295 -4.12 -3.26 -20.25
N SER A 296 -5.07 -2.52 -19.66
CA SER A 296 -5.16 -1.06 -19.73
C SER A 296 -3.91 -0.35 -19.21
N MET A 297 -3.36 -0.79 -18.07
CA MET A 297 -2.12 -0.21 -17.52
C MET A 297 -0.91 -0.43 -18.45
N ALA A 298 -0.73 -1.65 -18.98
CA ALA A 298 0.34 -1.94 -19.95
C ALA A 298 0.18 -1.08 -21.22
N THR A 299 -1.04 -0.97 -21.73
CA THR A 299 -1.37 -0.17 -22.91
C THR A 299 -1.10 1.32 -22.67
N SER A 300 -1.42 1.84 -21.48
CA SER A 300 -1.15 3.23 -21.12
C SER A 300 0.35 3.51 -21.06
N LEU A 301 1.13 2.62 -20.45
CA LEU A 301 2.60 2.74 -20.40
C LEU A 301 3.23 2.72 -21.79
N ILE A 302 2.83 1.79 -22.66
CA ILE A 302 3.31 1.72 -24.05
C ILE A 302 2.98 3.02 -24.79
N ARG A 303 1.78 3.55 -24.58
CA ARG A 303 1.32 4.79 -25.20
C ARG A 303 2.09 6.02 -24.72
N GLU A 304 2.39 6.12 -23.42
CA GLU A 304 3.19 7.19 -22.85
C GLU A 304 4.63 7.16 -23.36
N ILE A 305 5.24 5.97 -23.42
CA ILE A 305 6.54 5.77 -24.04
C ILE A 305 6.49 6.18 -25.52
N GLY A 306 5.50 5.72 -26.28
CA GLY A 306 5.31 6.07 -27.69
C GLY A 306 5.14 7.57 -27.97
N ARG A 307 4.52 8.31 -27.03
CA ARG A 307 4.34 9.76 -27.11
C ARG A 307 5.57 10.57 -26.72
N THR A 308 6.52 9.97 -26.01
CA THR A 308 7.74 10.65 -25.59
C THR A 308 8.53 11.09 -26.82
N ASN A 309 9.01 12.34 -26.83
CA ASN A 309 9.81 12.84 -27.96
C ASN A 309 11.10 11.99 -28.09
N PRO A 310 11.40 11.37 -29.24
CA PRO A 310 12.60 10.55 -29.40
C PRO A 310 13.92 11.24 -29.00
N LYS A 311 13.99 12.57 -29.11
CA LYS A 311 15.17 13.36 -28.69
C LYS A 311 15.36 13.37 -27.18
N ALA A 312 14.32 13.13 -26.38
CA ALA A 312 14.45 13.02 -24.92
C ALA A 312 15.33 11.84 -24.51
N TYR A 313 15.24 10.71 -25.24
CA TYR A 313 16.06 9.51 -24.99
C TYR A 313 17.52 9.64 -25.41
N VAL A 314 17.89 10.71 -26.11
CA VAL A 314 19.30 11.06 -26.37
C VAL A 314 19.86 11.87 -25.19
N LYS A 315 19.04 12.72 -24.58
CA LYS A 315 19.42 13.52 -23.41
C LYS A 315 19.56 12.66 -22.16
N ASP A 316 18.61 11.75 -21.94
CA ASP A 316 18.61 10.81 -20.82
C ASP A 316 18.94 9.40 -21.31
N THR A 317 20.24 9.13 -21.46
CA THR A 317 20.71 7.84 -22.00
C THR A 317 20.55 6.69 -21.01
N VAL A 318 20.51 6.95 -19.70
CA VAL A 318 20.31 5.91 -18.68
C VAL A 318 18.84 5.54 -18.61
N GLY A 319 17.95 6.52 -18.54
CA GLY A 319 16.51 6.27 -18.61
C GLY A 319 16.10 5.61 -19.93
N ALA A 320 16.70 5.99 -21.05
CA ALA A 320 16.48 5.32 -22.34
C ALA A 320 16.85 3.83 -22.31
N GLU A 321 17.94 3.46 -21.62
CA GLU A 321 18.33 2.06 -21.45
C GLU A 321 17.30 1.29 -20.61
N ASN A 322 16.86 1.89 -19.51
CA ASN A 322 15.91 1.30 -18.59
C ASN A 322 14.54 1.11 -19.24
N ILE A 323 14.05 2.11 -19.98
CA ILE A 323 12.82 2.04 -20.78
C ILE A 323 12.93 0.95 -21.85
N GLY A 324 14.08 0.86 -22.53
CA GLY A 324 14.34 -0.19 -23.50
C GLY A 324 14.24 -1.59 -22.87
N ARG A 325 14.91 -1.80 -21.73
CA ARG A 325 14.81 -3.06 -20.98
C ARG A 325 13.37 -3.35 -20.54
N PHE A 326 12.66 -2.34 -20.05
CA PHE A 326 11.26 -2.48 -19.64
C PHE A 326 10.35 -2.95 -20.79
N LEU A 327 10.49 -2.38 -21.98
CA LEU A 327 9.73 -2.82 -23.16
C LEU A 327 10.02 -4.27 -23.53
N VAL A 328 11.28 -4.71 -23.45
CA VAL A 328 11.67 -6.11 -23.72
C VAL A 328 11.06 -7.05 -22.66
N GLU A 329 11.10 -6.66 -21.39
CA GLU A 329 10.50 -7.43 -20.29
C GLU A 329 8.96 -7.52 -20.44
N LEU A 330 8.29 -6.45 -20.88
CA LEU A 330 6.87 -6.48 -21.18
C LEU A 330 6.56 -7.36 -22.41
N ALA A 331 7.39 -7.34 -23.46
CA ALA A 331 7.21 -8.19 -24.63
C ALA A 331 7.31 -9.68 -24.30
N ASP A 332 8.14 -10.03 -23.32
CA ASP A 332 8.28 -11.42 -22.86
C ASP A 332 7.08 -11.91 -22.04
N ARG A 333 6.51 -11.03 -21.20
CA ARG A 333 5.38 -11.35 -20.29
C ARG A 333 4.01 -11.19 -20.94
N LEU A 334 3.85 -10.13 -21.73
CA LEU A 334 2.58 -9.69 -22.33
C LEU A 334 2.71 -9.54 -23.86
N PRO A 335 3.14 -10.59 -24.60
CA PRO A 335 3.44 -10.49 -26.03
C PRO A 335 2.24 -10.03 -26.86
N LYS A 336 1.03 -10.48 -26.54
CA LYS A 336 -0.20 -10.08 -27.23
C LYS A 336 -0.47 -8.58 -27.12
N LEU A 337 -0.33 -8.01 -25.92
CA LEU A 337 -0.57 -6.58 -25.70
C LEU A 337 0.49 -5.71 -26.38
N ILE A 338 1.76 -6.13 -26.33
CA ILE A 338 2.84 -5.41 -27.01
C ILE A 338 2.67 -5.49 -28.52
N SER A 339 2.31 -6.65 -29.07
CA SER A 339 2.07 -6.83 -30.51
C SER A 339 0.94 -5.93 -31.02
N THR A 340 -0.21 -5.92 -30.35
CA THR A 340 -1.36 -5.08 -30.76
C THR A 340 -1.07 -3.58 -30.66
N ASN A 341 -0.15 -3.17 -29.77
CA ASN A 341 0.19 -1.76 -29.54
C ASN A 341 1.53 -1.34 -30.17
N ILE A 342 2.21 -2.21 -30.92
CA ILE A 342 3.55 -1.95 -31.47
C ILE A 342 3.58 -0.70 -32.37
N GLY A 343 2.46 -0.39 -33.03
CA GLY A 343 2.29 0.81 -33.85
C GLY A 343 2.54 2.11 -33.08
N LEU A 344 2.31 2.14 -31.77
CA LEU A 344 2.57 3.31 -30.92
C LEU A 344 4.07 3.59 -30.75
N LEU A 345 4.92 2.58 -30.97
CA LEU A 345 6.39 2.69 -30.84
C LEU A 345 7.10 3.00 -32.15
N VAL A 346 6.36 3.08 -33.28
CA VAL A 346 6.91 3.42 -34.62
C VAL A 346 7.80 4.67 -34.62
N PRO A 347 7.45 5.79 -33.95
CA PRO A 347 8.29 6.99 -33.92
C PRO A 347 9.72 6.73 -33.40
N HIS A 348 9.90 5.70 -32.58
CA HIS A 348 11.18 5.39 -31.95
C HIS A 348 12.08 4.49 -32.79
N PHE A 349 11.56 3.78 -33.80
CA PHE A 349 12.40 3.00 -34.73
C PHE A 349 13.33 3.90 -35.56
N GLY A 350 12.82 5.06 -35.99
CA GLY A 350 13.61 6.10 -36.66
C GLY A 350 14.30 7.08 -35.69
N GLY A 351 14.17 6.87 -34.38
CA GLY A 351 14.70 7.76 -33.36
C GLY A 351 16.23 7.77 -33.28
N GLU A 352 16.79 8.85 -32.72
CA GLU A 352 18.24 9.04 -32.59
C GLU A 352 18.88 8.15 -31.50
N SER A 353 18.10 7.74 -30.49
CA SER A 353 18.62 6.90 -29.39
C SER A 353 18.81 5.45 -29.83
N TYR A 354 20.07 5.05 -30.05
CA TYR A 354 20.40 3.67 -30.42
C TYR A 354 19.96 2.65 -29.35
N LYS A 355 19.91 3.05 -28.07
CA LYS A 355 19.47 2.17 -26.97
C LYS A 355 18.00 1.75 -27.13
N ILE A 356 17.13 2.72 -27.45
CA ILE A 356 15.72 2.43 -27.71
C ILE A 356 15.56 1.60 -29.00
N ARG A 357 16.27 1.95 -30.07
CA ARG A 357 16.22 1.16 -31.32
C ARG A 357 16.64 -0.29 -31.10
N ASN A 358 17.74 -0.53 -30.39
CA ASN A 358 18.21 -1.88 -30.06
C ASN A 358 17.19 -2.64 -29.21
N ALA A 359 16.56 -1.97 -28.24
CA ALA A 359 15.51 -2.56 -27.43
C ALA A 359 14.29 -2.96 -28.27
N LEU A 360 13.87 -2.13 -29.23
CA LEU A 360 12.76 -2.45 -30.13
C LEU A 360 13.05 -3.67 -31.01
N VAL A 361 14.30 -3.85 -31.45
CA VAL A 361 14.72 -5.11 -32.10
C VAL A 361 14.57 -6.29 -31.14
N GLY A 362 14.96 -6.12 -29.86
CA GLY A 362 14.74 -7.11 -28.81
C GLY A 362 13.27 -7.45 -28.59
N VAL A 363 12.40 -6.44 -28.58
CA VAL A 363 10.93 -6.60 -28.49
C VAL A 363 10.43 -7.45 -29.66
N LEU A 364 10.78 -7.12 -30.90
CA LEU A 364 10.37 -7.90 -32.06
C LEU A 364 10.88 -9.35 -31.98
N GLY A 365 12.12 -9.55 -31.54
CA GLY A 365 12.67 -10.88 -31.30
C GLY A 365 11.84 -11.69 -30.29
N LYS A 366 11.46 -11.08 -29.15
CA LYS A 366 10.57 -11.71 -28.16
C LYS A 366 9.22 -12.08 -28.75
N LEU A 367 8.60 -11.18 -29.52
CA LEU A 367 7.32 -11.42 -30.17
C LEU A 367 7.38 -12.59 -31.17
N ILE A 368 8.44 -12.66 -31.97
CA ILE A 368 8.67 -13.77 -32.92
C ILE A 368 8.77 -15.10 -32.16
N VAL A 369 9.63 -15.17 -31.13
CA VAL A 369 9.80 -16.39 -30.33
C VAL A 369 8.47 -16.85 -29.72
N LYS A 370 7.67 -15.93 -29.17
CA LYS A 370 6.37 -16.26 -28.58
C LYS A 370 5.36 -16.73 -29.63
N ALA A 371 5.32 -16.08 -30.79
CA ALA A 371 4.44 -16.48 -31.89
C ALA A 371 4.73 -17.90 -32.41
N PHE A 372 5.99 -18.33 -32.39
CA PHE A 372 6.36 -19.70 -32.79
C PHE A 372 6.12 -20.75 -31.70
N ASN A 373 6.20 -20.38 -30.42
CA ASN A 373 5.95 -21.31 -29.30
C ASN A 373 4.47 -21.49 -28.97
N ASP A 374 3.61 -20.54 -29.36
CA ASP A 374 2.15 -20.60 -29.22
C ASP A 374 1.46 -21.26 -30.44
N CYS A 375 2.23 -21.66 -31.46
CA CYS A 375 1.81 -22.55 -32.55
C CYS A 375 2.07 -24.00 -32.16
#